data_AF-A0A1Z8WRJ3-F1
#
_entry.id   AF-A0A1Z8WRJ3-F1
#
_cell.length_a   1.000
_cell.length_b   1.000
_cell.length_c   1.000
_cell.angle_alpha   90.00
_cell.angle_beta   90.00
_cell.angle_gamma   90.00
#
_symmetry.space_group_name_H-M   'P 1'
#
loop_
_entity.id
_entity.type
_entity.pdbx_description
1 polymer ?
#
loop_
_entity_poly.entity_id
_entity_poly.type
_entity_poly.pdbx_seq_one_letter_code
_entity_poly.pdbx_strand_id
1 'polypeptide(L)'
;MIKQKRQVFFISDRTGITAETLGNSLLTQFPKINFDRTFIPFVSDKPSAARAVEKIKSNIQETTVPPIIFSTITEPEILTIISKCSPFIFDFFGTFIAPLENALDCKSSRTAGRMHGI
;
A
#
# COMPACT_ATOMS: atom_id res chain seq x y z
N MET A 1 12.00 28.40 -1.29
CA MET A 1 11.73 27.29 -0.36
C MET A 1 11.11 26.14 -1.14
N ILE A 2 11.77 24.98 -1.18
CA ILE A 2 11.18 23.78 -1.78
C ILE A 2 10.04 23.34 -0.84
N LYS A 3 8.80 23.41 -1.34
CA LYS A 3 7.61 22.92 -0.64
C LYS A 3 7.78 21.39 -0.52
N GLN A 4 8.24 20.89 0.63
CA GLN A 4 8.47 19.45 0.81
C GLN A 4 7.19 18.68 0.46
N LYS A 5 7.28 17.79 -0.53
CA LYS A 5 6.16 16.96 -0.96
C LYS A 5 6.01 15.78 -0.01
N ARG A 6 4.76 15.46 0.35
CA ARG A 6 4.43 14.30 1.17
C ARG A 6 4.63 13.03 0.34
N GLN A 7 5.60 12.19 0.73
CA GLN A 7 5.86 10.92 0.07
C GLN A 7 4.71 9.93 0.29
N VAL A 8 4.21 9.35 -0.80
CA VAL A 8 3.15 8.34 -0.84
C VAL A 8 3.61 7.17 -1.69
N PHE A 9 3.45 5.95 -1.16
CA PHE A 9 3.76 4.71 -1.86
C PHE A 9 2.49 3.88 -2.06
N PHE A 10 2.33 3.35 -3.26
CA PHE A 10 1.27 2.41 -3.62
C PHE A 10 1.92 1.05 -3.85
N ILE A 11 1.61 0.09 -2.99
CA ILE A 11 2.31 -1.20 -2.94
C ILE A 11 1.30 -2.33 -3.17
N SER A 12 1.66 -3.28 -4.02
CA SER A 12 0.80 -4.39 -4.41
C SER A 12 1.62 -5.62 -4.73
N ASP A 13 1.06 -6.79 -4.44
CA ASP A 13 1.59 -8.09 -4.89
C ASP A 13 1.33 -8.35 -6.39
N ARG A 14 0.50 -7.51 -7.01
CA ARG A 14 0.13 -7.54 -8.43
C ARG A 14 0.50 -6.22 -9.11
N THR A 15 -0.31 -5.76 -10.06
CA THR A 15 -0.07 -4.55 -10.85
C THR A 15 -0.19 -3.24 -10.05
N GLY A 16 -0.89 -3.25 -8.91
CA GLY A 16 -1.10 -2.04 -8.09
C GLY A 16 -2.18 -1.07 -8.56
N ILE A 17 -2.92 -1.39 -9.64
CA ILE A 17 -4.00 -0.54 -10.17
C ILE A 17 -5.06 -0.24 -9.09
N THR A 18 -5.43 -1.22 -8.28
CA THR A 18 -6.40 -1.05 -7.19
C THR A 18 -5.86 -0.12 -6.10
N ALA A 19 -4.60 -0.31 -5.69
CA ALA A 19 -3.95 0.52 -4.68
C ALA A 19 -3.89 1.99 -5.17
N GLU A 20 -3.46 2.17 -6.42
CA GLU A 20 -3.40 3.46 -7.10
C GLU A 20 -4.76 4.15 -7.16
N THR A 21 -5.77 3.47 -7.71
CA THR A 21 -7.09 4.07 -7.96
C THR A 21 -7.75 4.53 -6.67
N LEU A 22 -7.83 3.64 -5.67
CA LEU A 22 -8.46 3.96 -4.40
C LEU A 22 -7.66 4.99 -3.60
N GLY A 23 -6.34 4.80 -3.49
CA GLY A 23 -5.52 5.72 -2.73
C GLY A 23 -5.47 7.11 -3.37
N ASN A 24 -5.41 7.23 -4.69
CA ASN A 24 -5.51 8.53 -5.36
C ASN A 24 -6.87 9.19 -5.11
N SER A 25 -7.96 8.43 -5.18
CA SER A 25 -9.30 8.94 -4.87
C SER A 25 -9.35 9.52 -3.44
N LEU A 26 -8.82 8.81 -2.44
CA LEU A 26 -8.72 9.32 -1.07
C LEU A 26 -7.85 10.58 -0.96
N LEU A 27 -6.71 10.62 -1.65
CA LEU A 27 -5.82 11.79 -1.62
C LEU A 27 -6.43 13.05 -2.24
N THR A 28 -7.40 12.93 -3.16
CA THR A 28 -8.09 14.09 -3.75
C THR A 28 -8.84 14.93 -2.70
N GLN A 29 -9.20 14.33 -1.57
CA GLN A 29 -9.87 15.01 -0.45
C GLN A 29 -8.93 15.97 0.29
N PHE A 30 -7.63 15.99 -0.03
CA PHE A 30 -6.61 16.84 0.61
C PHE A 30 -5.92 17.79 -0.39
N PRO A 31 -6.65 18.71 -1.05
CA PRO A 31 -6.14 19.51 -2.18
C PRO A 31 -5.01 20.49 -1.80
N LYS A 32 -4.85 20.79 -0.51
CA LYS A 32 -3.79 21.69 -0.01
C LYS A 32 -2.43 21.00 0.14
N ILE A 33 -2.39 19.67 0.09
CA ILE A 33 -1.16 18.88 0.29
C ILE A 33 -0.58 18.49 -1.06
N ASN A 34 0.72 18.77 -1.24
CA ASN A 34 1.46 18.31 -2.41
C ASN A 34 1.99 16.90 -2.13
N PHE A 35 1.48 15.90 -2.83
CA PHE A 35 1.94 14.52 -2.71
C PHE A 35 2.98 14.18 -3.80
N ASP A 36 4.00 13.43 -3.41
CA ASP A 36 4.92 12.75 -4.31
C ASP A 36 4.63 11.26 -4.28
N ARG A 37 4.34 10.67 -5.44
CA ARG A 37 3.67 9.37 -5.54
C ARG A 37 4.61 8.37 -6.21
N THR A 38 4.85 7.25 -5.56
CA THR A 38 5.66 6.14 -6.09
C THR A 38 4.84 4.86 -6.13
N PHE A 39 4.85 4.17 -7.26
CA PHE A 39 4.18 2.88 -7.46
C PHE A 39 5.20 1.75 -7.38
N ILE A 40 4.91 0.72 -6.58
CA ILE A 40 5.78 -0.45 -6.39
C ILE A 40 4.92 -1.71 -6.58
N PRO A 41 4.77 -2.20 -7.82
CA PRO A 41 4.03 -3.43 -8.12
C PRO A 41 4.86 -4.68 -7.84
N PHE A 42 4.21 -5.84 -7.89
CA PHE A 42 4.80 -7.19 -7.83
C PHE A 42 5.57 -7.51 -6.53
N VAL A 43 5.16 -6.94 -5.40
CA VAL A 43 5.72 -7.21 -4.07
C VAL A 43 5.02 -8.43 -3.46
N SER A 44 5.49 -9.62 -3.81
CA SER A 44 4.80 -10.90 -3.54
C SER A 44 5.61 -11.90 -2.70
N ASP A 45 6.89 -11.60 -2.43
CA ASP A 45 7.80 -12.45 -1.67
C ASP A 45 8.78 -11.63 -0.81
N LYS A 46 9.52 -12.29 0.09
CA LYS A 46 10.44 -11.61 1.01
C LYS A 46 11.52 -10.79 0.25
N PRO A 47 12.13 -11.29 -0.83
CA PRO A 47 13.09 -10.52 -1.62
C PRO A 47 12.50 -9.25 -2.25
N SER A 48 11.31 -9.33 -2.88
CA SER A 48 10.64 -8.17 -3.45
C SER A 48 10.20 -7.18 -2.38
N ALA A 49 9.77 -7.66 -1.21
CA ALA A 49 9.49 -6.82 -0.05
C ALA A 49 10.72 -6.04 0.42
N ALA A 50 11.87 -6.71 0.54
CA ALA A 50 13.13 -6.05 0.93
C ALA A 50 13.53 -4.95 -0.07
N ARG A 51 13.42 -5.21 -1.38
CA ARG A 51 13.66 -4.19 -2.42
C ARG A 51 12.68 -3.01 -2.33
N ALA A 52 11.41 -3.28 -2.02
CA ALA A 52 10.43 -2.23 -1.80
C ALA A 52 10.79 -1.37 -0.58
N VAL A 53 11.22 -1.98 0.53
CA VAL A 53 11.73 -1.27 1.71
C VAL A 53 12.92 -0.38 1.36
N GLU A 54 13.89 -0.89 0.61
CA GLU A 54 15.05 -0.11 0.16
C GLU A 54 14.63 1.08 -0.71
N LYS A 55 13.69 0.87 -1.64
CA LYS A 55 13.14 1.92 -2.49
C LYS A 55 12.41 3.01 -1.70
N ILE A 56 11.63 2.62 -0.69
CA ILE A 56 10.97 3.57 0.22
C ILE A 56 12.04 4.38 0.97
N LYS A 57 13.01 3.69 1.58
CA LYS A 57 14.11 4.33 2.33
C LYS A 57 14.91 5.30 1.48
N SER A 58 15.23 4.96 0.23
CA SER A 58 15.97 5.84 -0.68
C SER A 58 15.20 7.12 -1.01
N ASN A 59 13.88 7.02 -1.18
CA ASN A 59 13.03 8.16 -1.53
C ASN A 59 12.75 9.08 -0.33
N ILE A 60 13.00 8.62 0.91
CA ILE A 60 12.75 9.40 2.12
C ILE A 60 14.02 9.88 2.84
N GLN A 61 15.22 9.68 2.28
CA GLN A 61 16.48 10.01 2.97
C GLN A 61 16.56 11.47 3.43
N GLU A 62 15.96 12.39 2.67
CA GLU A 62 16.00 13.83 2.94
C GLU A 62 14.74 14.37 3.66
N THR A 63 13.81 13.50 4.07
CA THR A 63 12.59 13.91 4.78
C THR A 63 12.51 13.32 6.18
N THR A 64 12.04 14.14 7.11
CA THR A 64 11.78 13.75 8.50
C THR A 64 10.34 13.26 8.70
N VAL A 65 9.49 13.31 7.67
CA VAL A 65 8.07 12.97 7.77
C VAL A 65 7.85 11.51 7.31
N PRO A 66 7.37 10.60 8.17
CA PRO A 66 7.22 9.17 7.83
C PRO A 66 6.24 8.98 6.66
N PRO A 67 6.55 8.27 5.55
CA PRO A 67 5.74 8.30 4.33
C PRO A 67 4.32 7.71 4.50
N ILE A 68 3.40 7.95 3.57
CA ILE A 68 2.10 7.25 3.54
C ILE A 68 2.22 6.01 2.66
N ILE A 69 1.66 4.88 3.07
CA ILE A 69 1.66 3.65 2.28
C ILE A 69 0.21 3.19 2.07
N PHE A 70 -0.22 3.06 0.82
CA PHE A 70 -1.45 2.34 0.44
C PHE A 70 -1.05 0.94 -0.03
N SER A 71 -1.73 -0.08 0.50
CA SER A 71 -1.38 -1.48 0.25
C SER A 71 -2.58 -2.31 -0.20
N THR A 72 -2.33 -3.23 -1.13
CA THR A 72 -3.21 -4.35 -1.45
C THR A 72 -2.46 -5.70 -1.34
N ILE A 73 -1.40 -5.76 -0.53
CA ILE A 73 -0.66 -7.01 -0.30
C ILE A 73 -1.57 -7.98 0.45
N THR A 74 -1.68 -9.20 -0.06
CA THR A 74 -2.51 -10.25 0.57
C THR A 74 -1.74 -11.12 1.57
N GLU A 75 -0.43 -11.27 1.40
CA GLU A 75 0.41 -12.10 2.27
C GLU A 75 0.81 -11.36 3.57
N PRO A 76 0.36 -11.80 4.76
CA PRO A 76 0.63 -11.09 6.01
C PRO A 76 2.12 -10.96 6.34
N GLU A 77 2.96 -11.93 5.97
CA GLU A 77 4.40 -11.84 6.20
C GLU A 77 5.02 -10.68 5.40
N ILE A 78 4.58 -10.49 4.15
CA ILE A 78 5.05 -9.42 3.28
C ILE A 78 4.57 -8.07 3.81
N LEU A 79 3.30 -7.97 4.21
CA LEU A 79 2.75 -6.75 4.80
C LEU A 79 3.51 -6.34 6.08
N THR A 80 3.90 -7.32 6.91
CA THR A 80 4.68 -7.10 8.14
C THR A 80 6.08 -6.56 7.86
N ILE A 81 6.70 -6.91 6.73
CA ILE A 81 7.98 -6.34 6.31
C ILE A 81 7.80 -4.88 5.90
N ILE A 82 6.77 -4.59 5.10
CA ILE A 82 6.47 -3.25 4.59
C ILE A 82 6.05 -2.29 5.71
N SER A 83 5.25 -2.74 6.68
CA SER A 83 4.76 -1.90 7.78
C SER A 83 5.86 -1.30 8.66
N LYS A 84 7.06 -1.88 8.65
CA LYS A 84 8.24 -1.32 9.34
C LYS A 84 8.75 -0.01 8.73
N CYS A 85 8.31 0.34 7.51
CA CYS A 85 8.74 1.56 6.83
C CYS A 85 7.95 2.80 7.26
N SER A 86 6.73 2.62 7.78
CA SER A 86 5.89 3.74 8.17
C SER A 86 4.76 3.32 9.11
N PRO A 87 4.42 4.15 10.12
CA PRO A 87 3.21 3.97 10.90
C PRO A 87 1.92 4.27 10.12
N PHE A 88 2.00 4.91 8.95
CA PHE A 88 0.84 5.31 8.14
C PHE A 88 0.59 4.34 6.99
N ILE A 89 0.23 3.11 7.34
CA ILE A 89 -0.15 2.08 6.37
C ILE A 89 -1.67 1.93 6.27
N PHE A 90 -2.18 2.06 5.06
CA PHE A 90 -3.58 1.90 4.69
C PHE A 90 -3.69 0.61 3.87
N ASP A 91 -3.90 -0.51 4.56
CA ASP A 91 -4.14 -1.81 3.95
C ASP A 91 -5.62 -1.94 3.58
N PHE A 92 -5.93 -1.87 2.28
CA PHE A 92 -7.29 -1.94 1.79
C PHE A 92 -7.93 -3.31 2.02
N PHE A 93 -7.18 -4.40 1.86
CA PHE A 93 -7.76 -5.72 2.06
C PHE A 93 -7.95 -6.02 3.55
N GLY A 94 -6.95 -5.71 4.39
CA GLY A 94 -7.11 -5.83 5.84
C GLY A 94 -8.27 -4.99 6.39
N THR A 95 -8.52 -3.81 5.82
CA THR A 95 -9.60 -2.92 6.26
C THR A 95 -10.98 -3.36 5.78
N PHE A 96 -11.14 -3.76 4.51
CA PHE A 96 -12.46 -3.95 3.90
C PHE A 96 -12.94 -5.41 3.84
N ILE A 97 -12.05 -6.40 3.93
CA ILE A 97 -12.46 -7.81 3.85
C ILE A 97 -13.31 -8.23 5.06
N ALA A 98 -12.91 -7.87 6.28
CA ALA A 98 -13.66 -8.29 7.47
C ALA A 98 -15.10 -7.73 7.51
N PRO A 99 -15.36 -6.44 7.22
CA PRO A 99 -16.72 -5.94 7.05
C PRO A 99 -17.51 -6.67 5.95
N LEU A 100 -16.86 -7.03 4.84
CA LEU A 100 -17.50 -7.73 3.73
C LEU A 100 -17.86 -9.18 4.10
N GLU A 101 -16.98 -9.89 4.81
CA GLU A 101 -17.27 -11.24 5.34
C GLU A 101 -18.51 -11.23 6.23
N ASN A 102 -18.64 -10.21 7.09
CA ASN A 102 -19.81 -10.04 7.95
C ASN A 102 -21.07 -9.75 7.13
N ALA A 103 -21.01 -8.80 6.19
CA ALA A 103 -22.15 -8.44 5.36
C ALA A 103 -22.65 -9.58 4.47
N LEU A 104 -21.76 -10.49 4.06
CA LEU A 104 -22.08 -11.64 3.20
C LEU A 104 -22.38 -12.93 3.97
N ASP A 105 -22.26 -12.92 5.29
CA ASP A 105 -22.32 -14.12 6.14
C ASP A 105 -21.44 -15.28 5.61
N CYS A 106 -20.26 -14.93 5.10
CA CYS A 106 -19.38 -15.87 4.42
C CYS A 106 -17.91 -15.47 4.61
N LYS A 107 -17.05 -16.47 4.86
CA LYS A 107 -15.61 -16.23 4.92
C LYS A 107 -15.04 -16.02 3.53
N SER A 108 -14.13 -15.04 3.43
CA SER A 108 -13.32 -14.92 2.24
C SER A 108 -12.50 -16.19 2.06
N SER A 109 -12.24 -16.57 0.82
CA SER A 109 -11.52 -17.81 0.53
C SER A 109 -10.09 -17.83 1.07
N ARG A 110 -9.57 -16.70 1.61
CA ARG A 110 -8.21 -16.48 2.17
C ARG A 110 -7.11 -17.27 1.46
N THR A 111 -7.27 -17.53 0.17
CA THR A 111 -6.31 -18.28 -0.61
C THR A 111 -5.45 -17.22 -1.27
N ALA A 112 -4.27 -16.97 -0.71
CA ALA A 112 -3.21 -16.24 -1.36
C ALA A 112 -3.06 -16.79 -2.80
N GLY A 113 -3.59 -16.09 -3.80
CA GLY A 113 -3.52 -16.53 -5.20
C GLY A 113 -4.75 -16.29 -6.08
N ARG A 114 -6.00 -16.32 -5.58
CA ARG A 114 -7.18 -16.13 -6.45
C ARG A 114 -7.79 -14.74 -6.33
N MET A 115 -7.15 -13.80 -7.01
CA MET A 115 -7.75 -12.51 -7.36
C MET A 115 -7.41 -12.17 -8.83
N HIS A 116 -7.34 -13.14 -9.75
CA HIS A 116 -7.46 -12.89 -11.19
C HIS A 116 -8.48 -13.88 -11.71
N GLY A 117 -9.59 -13.37 -12.21
CA GLY A 117 -10.72 -14.16 -12.66
C GLY A 117 -11.77 -13.28 -13.31
N ILE A 118 -11.38 -12.60 -14.39
CA ILE A 118 -12.07 -12.68 -15.68
C ILE A 118 -10.99 -12.93 -16.72
#